data_AF-H1KPB6-F1
#
_entry.id   AF-H1KPB6-F1
#
_cell.length_a   1.000
_cell.length_b   1.000
_cell.length_c   1.000
_cell.angle_alpha   90.00
_cell.angle_beta   90.00
_cell.angle_gamma   90.00
#
_symmetry.space_group_name_H-M   'P 1'
#
loop_
_entity.id
_entity.type
_entity.pdbx_description
1 polymer ?
#
loop_
_entity_poly.entity_id
_entity_poly.type
_entity_poly.pdbx_seq_one_letter_code
_entity_poly.pdbx_strand_id
1 'polypeptide(L)' 'MRAEREDWFEAQDELDPERLVFLDETATTTNMVRRYGWAARGERCRVAVPHGHWRTTEVVRFV' A
#
# COMPACT_ATOMS: atom_id res chain seq x y z
N MET A 1 -0.31 22.10 5.58
CA MET A 1 -1.04 20.85 5.30
C MET A 1 -2.43 21.07 4.72
N ARG A 2 -3.47 21.54 5.45
CA ARG A 2 -4.80 21.71 4.82
C ARG A 2 -4.86 22.88 3.83
N ALA A 3 -4.44 24.07 4.27
CA ALA A 3 -4.40 25.26 3.41
C ALA A 3 -3.52 25.03 2.16
N GLU A 4 -2.31 24.49 2.33
CA GLU A 4 -1.44 24.11 1.20
C GLU A 4 -2.08 23.12 0.20
N ARG A 5 -2.92 22.19 0.69
CA ARG A 5 -3.67 21.28 -0.20
C ARG A 5 -4.84 21.98 -0.90
N GLU A 6 -5.45 22.97 -0.26
CA GLU A 6 -6.51 23.79 -0.84
C GLU A 6 -5.91 24.70 -1.91
N ASP A 7 -4.82 25.41 -1.62
CA ASP A 7 -4.07 26.24 -2.57
C ASP A 7 -3.61 25.42 -3.80
N TRP A 8 -3.08 24.21 -3.58
CA TRP A 8 -2.68 23.31 -4.68
C TRP A 8 -3.88 22.86 -5.52
N PHE A 9 -5.02 22.61 -4.89
CA PHE A 9 -6.23 22.19 -5.60
C PHE A 9 -6.81 23.33 -6.45
N GLU A 10 -6.83 24.55 -5.91
CA GLU A 10 -7.26 25.75 -6.65
C GLU A 10 -6.35 26.07 -7.84
N ALA A 11 -5.04 25.83 -7.71
CA ALA A 11 -4.07 26.03 -8.78
C ALA A 11 -4.11 24.97 -9.90
N GLN A 12 -4.92 23.91 -9.79
CA GLN A 12 -4.93 22.83 -10.78
C GLN A 12 -5.39 23.27 -12.17
N ASP A 13 -6.33 24.21 -12.24
CA ASP A 13 -6.86 24.72 -13.52
C ASP A 13 -5.80 25.48 -14.34
N GLU A 14 -4.70 25.92 -13.71
CA GLU A 14 -3.58 26.59 -14.38
C GLU A 14 -2.56 25.60 -14.99
N LEU A 15 -2.68 24.30 -14.70
CA LEU A 15 -1.76 23.27 -15.18
C LEU A 15 -2.19 22.76 -16.56
N ASP A 16 -1.22 22.59 -17.45
CA ASP A 16 -1.42 21.94 -18.75
C ASP A 16 -1.40 20.40 -18.60
N PRO A 17 -2.55 19.70 -18.75
CA PRO A 17 -2.62 18.26 -18.50
C PRO A 17 -1.76 17.43 -19.45
N GLU A 18 -1.47 17.92 -20.67
CA GLU A 18 -0.65 17.19 -21.64
C GLU A 18 0.82 17.10 -21.25
N ARG A 19 1.25 17.92 -20.27
CA ARG A 19 2.62 17.99 -19.78
C ARG A 19 2.80 17.36 -18.41
N LEU A 20 1.72 16.86 -17.81
CA LEU A 20 1.76 16.20 -16.50
C LEU A 20 2.13 14.72 -16.66
N VAL A 21 2.96 14.24 -15.73
CA VAL A 21 3.25 12.82 -15.55
C VAL A 21 3.04 12.53 -14.07
N PHE A 22 2.18 11.56 -13.76
CA PHE A 22 1.95 11.16 -12.38
C PHE A 22 2.86 10.00 -12.02
N LEU A 23 3.44 10.09 -10.82
CA LEU A 23 4.22 9.02 -10.21
C LEU A 23 3.47 8.53 -8.99
N ASP A 24 3.16 7.25 -8.99
CA ASP A 24 2.66 6.55 -7.83
C ASP A 24 3.58 5.38 -7.51
N GLU A 25 3.74 5.09 -6.23
CA GLU A 25 4.47 3.92 -5.77
C GLU A 25 3.55 3.06 -4.91
N THR A 26 3.40 1.80 -5.31
CA THR A 26 2.67 0.80 -4.53
C THR A 26 3.63 -0.29 -4.07
N ALA A 27 3.64 -0.56 -2.77
CA ALA A 27 4.46 -1.59 -2.16
C ALA A 27 3.61 -2.76 -1.63
N THR A 28 4.11 -3.99 -1.75
CA THR A 28 3.50 -5.19 -1.17
C THR A 28 4.55 -6.01 -0.44
N THR A 29 4.28 -6.35 0.82
CA THR A 29 5.13 -7.23 1.62
C THR A 29 4.73 -8.70 1.50
N THR A 30 5.72 -9.60 1.49
CA THR A 30 5.49 -11.05 1.50
C THR A 30 5.23 -11.62 2.89
N ASN A 31 5.16 -10.77 3.93
CA ASN A 31 4.75 -11.18 5.27
C ASN A 31 3.22 -11.40 5.36
N MET A 32 2.75 -12.42 4.64
CA MET A 32 1.33 -12.77 4.52
C MET A 32 0.88 -13.75 5.61
N VAL A 33 1.35 -13.56 6.84
CA VAL A 33 0.95 -14.40 7.97
C VAL A 33 -0.38 -13.90 8.53
N ARG A 34 -1.37 -14.79 8.62
CA ARG A 34 -2.65 -14.46 9.24
C ARG A 34 -2.44 -14.19 10.74
N ARG A 35 -2.88 -13.01 11.19
CA ARG A 35 -2.81 -12.61 12.60
C ARG A 35 -3.74 -13.44 13.51
N TYR A 36 -4.87 -13.90 12.97
CA TYR A 36 -5.88 -14.64 13.71
C TYR A 36 -6.34 -15.86 12.91
N GLY A 37 -6.79 -16.88 13.63
CA GLY A 37 -7.34 -18.11 13.07
C GLY A 37 -8.38 -18.73 14.01
N TRP A 38 -9.16 -19.65 13.49
CA TRP A 38 -10.24 -20.33 14.21
C TRP A 38 -9.86 -21.80 14.45
N ALA A 39 -10.17 -22.30 15.64
CA ALA A 39 -10.06 -23.71 15.99
C ALA A 39 -11.24 -24.11 16.89
N ALA A 40 -11.51 -25.42 16.96
CA ALA A 40 -12.50 -25.94 17.88
C ALA A 40 -12.14 -25.58 19.33
N ARG A 41 -13.16 -25.44 20.17
CA ARG A 41 -12.98 -25.06 21.57
C ARG A 41 -12.16 -26.14 22.29
N GLY A 42 -11.04 -25.73 22.90
CA GLY A 42 -10.09 -26.64 23.56
C GLY A 42 -8.90 -27.04 22.68
N GLU A 43 -8.89 -26.67 21.40
CA GLU A 43 -7.79 -26.98 20.48
C GLU A 43 -6.92 -25.76 20.18
N ARG A 44 -5.66 -26.03 19.81
CA ARG A 44 -4.75 -24.98 19.32
C ARG A 44 -4.96 -24.76 17.82
N CYS A 45 -5.16 -23.50 17.43
CA CYS A 45 -5.11 -23.10 16.02
C CYS A 45 -3.67 -23.22 15.50
N ARG A 46 -3.39 -24.28 14.73
CA ARG A 46 -2.08 -24.49 14.09
C ARG A 46 -2.08 -23.90 12.69
N VAL A 47 -1.06 -23.12 12.36
CA VAL A 47 -0.87 -22.57 11.02
C VAL A 47 0.58 -22.72 10.61
N ALA A 48 0.82 -23.13 9.36
CA ALA A 48 2.14 -23.11 8.78
C ALA A 48 2.46 -21.67 8.35
N VAL A 49 3.56 -21.13 8.87
CA VAL A 49 4.07 -19.81 8.51
C VAL A 49 5.30 -20.02 7.64
N PRO A 50 5.41 -19.36 6.47
CA PRO A 50 6.65 -19.38 5.71
C PRO A 50 7.81 -18.88 6.59
N HIS A 51 8.78 -19.75 6.85
CA HIS A 51 9.97 -19.38 7.62
C HIS A 51 11.02 -18.82 6.66
N GLY A 52 11.48 -17.58 6.88
CA GLY A 52 12.47 -16.93 6.01
C GLY A 52 12.43 -15.41 6.09
N HIS A 53 13.18 -14.77 5.18
CA HIS A 53 13.20 -13.31 5.07
C HIS A 53 11.95 -12.81 4.32
N TRP A 54 11.18 -11.96 4.98
CA TRP A 54 10.15 -11.18 4.33
C TRP A 54 10.78 -10.24 3.31
N ARG A 55 10.14 -10.09 2.16
CA ARG A 55 10.53 -9.16 1.11
C ARG A 55 9.41 -8.17 0.91
N THR A 56 9.76 -6.96 0.50
CA THR A 56 8.80 -5.99 -0.01
C THR A 56 9.10 -5.80 -1.48
N THR A 57 8.07 -5.83 -2.29
CA THR A 57 8.16 -5.49 -3.71
C THR A 57 7.46 -4.16 -3.91
N GLU A 58 8.20 -3.21 -4.47
CA GLU A 58 7.73 -1.86 -4.80
C GLU A 58 7.53 -1.80 -6.31
N VAL A 59 6.42 -1.20 -6.72
CA VAL A 59 6.09 -0.94 -8.11
C VAL A 59 5.88 0.55 -8.25
N VAL A 60 6.75 1.19 -9.04
CA VAL A 60 6.55 2.57 -9.47
C VAL A 60 5.72 2.55 -10.75
N ARG A 61 4.59 3.26 -10.73
CA ARG A 61 3.69 3.43 -11.87
C ARG A 61 3.73 4.87 -12.35
N PHE A 62 3.85 4.99 -13.67
CA PHE A 62 3.65 6.24 -14.39
C PHE A 62 2.22 6.25 -14.95
N VAL A 63 1.48 7.32 -14.72
CA VAL A 63 0.10 7.53 -15.21
C VAL A 63 0.02 8.83 -15.97
#